data_AF-A0A2N3HYY8-F1
#
_entry.id   AF-A0A2N3HYY8-F1
#
_cell.length_a   1.000
_cell.length_b   1.000
_cell.length_c   1.000
_cell.angle_alpha   90.00
_cell.angle_beta   90.00
_cell.angle_gamma   90.00
#
_symmetry.space_group_name_H-M   'P 1'
#
loop_
_entity.id
_entity.type
_entity.pdbx_description
1 polymer ?
#
loop_
_entity_poly.entity_id
_entity_poly.type
_entity_poly.pdbx_seq_one_letter_code
_entity_poly.pdbx_strand_id
1 'polypeptide(L)'
;MKNIYIILFCLILCNSSCSEDETYLETDYPQENIFAPAEGAMDEESLLRRDFFNATGVYLLFNDTLTTYTVTSLAGESVVVNEIFNPGYAMTSSSWADKYEYIYYDDIELQKSAADFVKNEILTKIPKEMYPFSFLLTDSMFVSKNNYGMFSEPELTNFYSGLQGAVLAPGDLFVLSENEQKVLASSLLKEIIIAQVDKIPAAKFEKFYSYSNEYYDIFSWNIPEPYPSVGLLMTYVYAWGIPFNSAEYDLKAYIEEAFAMSEEEFRTNYAEYPICIEKMEELIKVLESYGIVVYE
;
A
#
# COMPACT_ATOMS: atom_id res chain seq x y z
N MET A 1 10.49 54.81 -33.86
CA MET A 1 9.81 53.84 -32.97
C MET A 1 8.53 53.34 -33.65
N LYS A 2 8.63 52.39 -34.58
CA LYS A 2 7.45 51.86 -35.29
C LYS A 2 7.52 50.34 -35.57
N ASN A 3 8.58 49.67 -35.11
CA ASN A 3 8.82 48.24 -35.38
C ASN A 3 8.76 47.36 -34.11
N ILE A 4 8.31 47.88 -32.97
CA ILE A 4 8.12 47.09 -31.74
C ILE A 4 6.70 46.52 -31.61
N TYR A 5 5.73 47.05 -32.38
CA TYR A 5 4.34 46.57 -32.33
C TYR A 5 4.01 45.39 -33.24
N ILE A 6 4.92 45.00 -34.16
CA ILE A 6 4.68 43.87 -35.08
C ILE A 6 5.04 42.53 -34.43
N ILE A 7 6.00 42.50 -33.49
CA ILE A 7 6.37 41.27 -32.78
C ILE A 7 5.35 40.92 -31.68
N LEU A 8 4.71 41.93 -31.09
CA LEU A 8 3.67 41.71 -30.07
C LEU A 8 2.31 41.27 -30.65
N PHE A 9 2.07 41.51 -31.95
CA PHE A 9 0.84 41.10 -32.63
C PHE A 9 0.91 39.66 -33.19
N CYS A 10 2.12 39.12 -33.41
CA CYS A 10 2.29 37.73 -33.83
C CYS A 10 2.25 36.71 -32.68
N LEU A 11 2.41 37.14 -31.42
CA LEU A 11 2.35 36.26 -30.24
C LEU A 11 0.91 36.05 -29.70
N ILE A 12 -0.07 36.81 -30.19
CA ILE A 12 -1.48 36.70 -29.78
C ILE A 12 -2.29 35.78 -30.72
N LEU A 13 -1.74 35.41 -31.88
CA LEU A 13 -2.40 34.55 -32.87
C LEU A 13 -2.05 33.05 -32.77
N CYS A 14 -1.28 32.63 -31.77
CA CYS A 14 -0.97 31.21 -31.52
C CYS A 14 -1.88 30.55 -30.46
N ASN A 15 -2.97 31.20 -30.03
CA ASN A 15 -3.95 30.64 -29.07
C ASN A 15 -5.27 30.22 -29.75
N SER A 16 -5.23 29.77 -31.01
CA SER A 16 -6.42 29.20 -31.66
C SER A 16 -6.04 28.06 -32.59
N SER A 17 -5.81 26.89 -31.98
CA SER A 17 -6.19 25.59 -32.55
C SER A 17 -6.07 24.49 -31.46
N CYS A 18 -6.76 24.67 -30.33
CA CYS A 18 -7.51 23.53 -29.84
C CYS A 18 -8.85 23.70 -30.56
N SER A 19 -8.97 23.12 -31.75
CA SER A 19 -10.25 23.06 -32.43
C SER A 19 -11.24 22.45 -31.45
N GLU A 20 -12.37 23.11 -31.23
CA GLU A 20 -13.56 22.53 -30.58
C GLU A 20 -14.19 21.37 -31.41
N ASP A 21 -13.39 20.76 -32.29
CA ASP A 21 -13.63 19.52 -33.02
C ASP A 21 -12.77 18.40 -32.41
N GLU A 22 -12.68 18.34 -31.08
CA GLU A 22 -12.59 17.00 -30.48
C GLU A 22 -13.98 16.40 -30.66
N THR A 23 -14.22 15.84 -31.84
CA THR A 23 -15.20 14.78 -32.03
C THR A 23 -14.91 13.77 -30.93
N TYR A 24 -15.60 13.92 -29.80
CA TYR A 24 -15.51 13.01 -28.69
C TYR A 24 -15.70 11.62 -29.29
N LEU A 25 -14.74 10.72 -29.05
CA LEU A 25 -15.00 9.31 -29.23
C LEU A 25 -16.27 9.03 -28.42
N GLU A 26 -17.36 8.62 -29.06
CA GLU A 26 -18.47 7.99 -28.35
C GLU A 26 -17.89 6.73 -27.72
N THR A 27 -17.42 6.88 -26.50
CA THR A 27 -17.05 5.77 -25.66
C THR A 27 -18.31 5.40 -24.90
N ASP A 28 -18.74 4.14 -25.00
CA ASP A 28 -19.64 3.52 -24.02
C ASP A 28 -18.92 3.36 -22.67
N TYR A 29 -18.03 4.29 -22.29
CA TYR A 29 -17.21 4.18 -21.09
C TYR A 29 -18.18 4.17 -19.91
N PRO A 30 -18.28 3.06 -19.16
CA PRO A 30 -19.21 3.01 -18.06
C PRO A 30 -18.76 4.04 -17.04
N GLN A 31 -19.61 5.05 -16.81
CA GLN A 31 -19.53 5.93 -15.62
C GLN A 31 -19.87 5.16 -14.33
N GLU A 32 -19.97 3.83 -14.41
CA GLU A 32 -20.27 2.93 -13.31
C GLU A 32 -19.04 2.69 -12.46
N ASN A 33 -19.26 2.41 -11.19
CA ASN A 33 -18.20 2.11 -10.25
C ASN A 33 -17.57 0.74 -10.56
N ILE A 34 -16.43 0.74 -11.24
CA ILE A 34 -15.70 -0.45 -11.70
C ILE A 34 -15.13 -1.32 -10.55
N PHE A 35 -15.18 -0.87 -9.30
CA PHE A 35 -14.77 -1.68 -8.14
C PHE A 35 -15.95 -2.44 -7.51
N ALA A 36 -17.18 -2.02 -7.79
CA ALA A 36 -18.38 -2.69 -7.32
C ALA A 36 -18.78 -3.84 -8.27
N PRO A 37 -19.42 -4.90 -7.76
CA PRO A 37 -20.10 -5.87 -8.62
C PRO A 37 -21.17 -5.19 -9.48
N ALA A 38 -21.41 -5.72 -10.68
CA ALA A 38 -22.44 -5.23 -11.57
C ALA A 38 -23.82 -5.18 -10.88
N GLU A 39 -24.64 -4.21 -11.26
CA GLU A 39 -25.98 -4.06 -10.70
C GLU A 39 -26.82 -5.31 -11.01
N GLY A 40 -27.44 -5.89 -9.98
CA GLY A 40 -28.23 -7.12 -10.12
C GLY A 40 -27.44 -8.42 -10.28
N ALA A 41 -26.10 -8.41 -10.20
CA ALA A 41 -25.31 -9.65 -10.16
C ALA A 41 -25.59 -10.45 -8.87
N MET A 42 -25.96 -11.74 -9.05
CA MET A 42 -26.42 -12.63 -7.98
C MET A 42 -25.55 -13.88 -7.79
N ASP A 43 -24.43 -14.00 -8.52
CA ASP A 43 -23.44 -15.05 -8.28
C ASP A 43 -22.81 -14.89 -6.89
N GLU A 44 -22.27 -16.00 -6.35
CA GLU A 44 -21.77 -16.03 -4.97
C GLU A 44 -20.64 -15.04 -4.72
N GLU A 45 -19.73 -14.84 -5.68
CA GLU A 45 -18.64 -13.89 -5.56
C GLU A 45 -19.18 -12.44 -5.51
N SER A 46 -20.09 -12.08 -6.41
CA SER A 46 -20.72 -10.75 -6.43
C SER A 46 -21.48 -10.46 -5.14
N LEU A 47 -22.16 -11.44 -4.56
CA LEU A 47 -22.83 -11.29 -3.27
C LEU A 47 -21.81 -11.11 -2.13
N LEU A 48 -20.78 -11.93 -2.09
CA LEU A 48 -19.69 -11.83 -1.10
C LEU A 48 -19.02 -10.44 -1.14
N ARG A 49 -18.67 -9.95 -2.32
CA ARG A 49 -18.06 -8.62 -2.50
C ARG A 49 -18.97 -7.50 -2.01
N ARG A 50 -20.28 -7.59 -2.30
CA ARG A 50 -21.29 -6.60 -1.90
C ARG A 50 -21.49 -6.60 -0.39
N ASP A 51 -21.58 -7.79 0.22
CA ASP A 51 -21.75 -7.95 1.67
C ASP A 51 -20.53 -7.47 2.43
N PHE A 52 -19.32 -7.76 1.93
CA PHE A 52 -18.08 -7.24 2.48
C PHE A 52 -18.05 -5.71 2.46
N PHE A 53 -18.36 -5.08 1.31
CA PHE A 53 -18.43 -3.62 1.20
C PHE A 53 -19.48 -3.02 2.15
N ASN A 54 -20.66 -3.60 2.24
CA ASN A 54 -21.71 -3.13 3.15
C ASN A 54 -21.29 -3.19 4.62
N ALA A 55 -20.50 -4.19 5.00
CA ALA A 55 -20.01 -4.36 6.36
C ALA A 55 -18.81 -3.44 6.69
N THR A 56 -17.88 -3.28 5.75
CA THR A 56 -16.57 -2.65 6.02
C THR A 56 -16.43 -1.25 5.43
N GLY A 57 -17.11 -0.97 4.32
CA GLY A 57 -16.91 0.21 3.47
C GLY A 57 -15.76 0.09 2.47
N VAL A 58 -15.15 -1.10 2.33
CA VAL A 58 -13.98 -1.37 1.48
C VAL A 58 -14.39 -2.25 0.30
N TYR A 59 -13.95 -1.92 -0.91
CA TYR A 59 -14.23 -2.76 -2.07
C TYR A 59 -13.39 -4.04 -2.03
N LEU A 60 -13.97 -5.15 -2.47
CA LEU A 60 -13.32 -6.45 -2.49
C LEU A 60 -13.22 -6.95 -3.94
N LEU A 61 -12.05 -7.43 -4.33
CA LEU A 61 -11.73 -8.00 -5.63
C LEU A 61 -11.04 -9.36 -5.44
N PHE A 62 -11.29 -10.31 -6.35
CA PHE A 62 -10.61 -11.62 -6.38
C PHE A 62 -9.83 -11.87 -7.66
N ASN A 63 -9.90 -10.94 -8.62
CA ASN A 63 -9.06 -10.88 -9.79
C ASN A 63 -8.71 -9.41 -10.10
N ASP A 64 -7.67 -9.19 -10.88
CA ASP A 64 -7.18 -7.86 -11.23
C ASP A 64 -7.97 -7.17 -12.34
N THR A 65 -8.92 -7.82 -13.00
CA THR A 65 -9.70 -7.17 -14.06
C THR A 65 -10.89 -6.41 -13.47
N LEU A 66 -10.87 -5.08 -13.58
CA LEU A 66 -11.93 -4.21 -13.06
C LEU A 66 -13.12 -4.13 -14.03
N THR A 67 -12.84 -3.97 -15.32
CA THR A 67 -13.88 -3.96 -16.37
C THR A 67 -13.29 -4.25 -17.74
N THR A 68 -14.15 -4.64 -18.67
CA THR A 68 -13.81 -4.87 -20.08
C THR A 68 -14.77 -4.06 -20.95
N TYR A 69 -14.23 -3.23 -21.84
CA TYR A 69 -15.02 -2.43 -22.78
C TYR A 69 -14.37 -2.39 -24.16
N THR A 70 -15.15 -2.03 -25.18
CA THR A 70 -14.67 -1.97 -26.56
C THR A 70 -14.47 -0.51 -26.97
N VAL A 71 -13.28 -0.18 -27.48
CA VAL A 71 -12.97 1.12 -28.07
C VAL A 71 -12.96 0.99 -29.58
N THR A 72 -13.75 1.79 -30.27
CA THR A 72 -13.77 1.83 -31.74
C THR A 72 -13.06 3.09 -32.22
N SER A 73 -12.04 2.92 -33.07
CA SER A 73 -11.28 4.02 -33.67
C SER A 73 -12.12 4.76 -34.71
N LEU A 74 -11.69 5.98 -35.08
CA LEU A 74 -12.30 6.76 -36.17
C LEU A 74 -12.25 6.06 -37.53
N ALA A 75 -11.37 5.06 -37.69
CA ALA A 75 -11.27 4.24 -38.91
C ALA A 75 -12.25 3.04 -38.90
N GLY A 76 -13.02 2.86 -37.82
CA GLY A 76 -13.95 1.75 -37.63
C GLY A 76 -13.32 0.47 -37.08
N GLU A 77 -12.09 0.54 -36.56
CA GLU A 77 -11.40 -0.61 -35.96
C GLU A 77 -11.74 -0.68 -34.47
N SER A 78 -12.29 -1.81 -34.02
CA SER A 78 -12.63 -2.03 -32.61
C SER A 78 -11.55 -2.84 -31.90
N VAL A 79 -11.16 -2.39 -30.71
CA VAL A 79 -10.23 -3.07 -29.80
C VAL A 79 -10.90 -3.28 -28.45
N VAL A 80 -10.79 -4.48 -27.89
CA VAL A 80 -11.22 -4.78 -26.52
C VAL A 80 -10.14 -4.31 -25.56
N VAL A 81 -10.52 -3.48 -24.59
CA VAL A 81 -9.65 -2.94 -23.55
C VAL A 81 -10.08 -3.52 -22.21
N ASN A 82 -9.11 -4.00 -21.44
CA ASN A 82 -9.29 -4.41 -20.05
C ASN A 82 -8.71 -3.33 -19.15
N GLU A 83 -9.55 -2.76 -18.30
CA GLU A 83 -9.11 -1.93 -17.18
C GLU A 83 -8.70 -2.87 -16.05
N ILE A 84 -7.45 -2.75 -15.59
CA ILE A 84 -6.89 -3.64 -14.57
C ILE A 84 -6.54 -2.86 -13.30
N PHE A 85 -6.67 -3.54 -12.17
CA PHE A 85 -6.11 -3.15 -10.89
C PHE A 85 -4.59 -3.20 -10.99
N ASN A 86 -3.97 -2.03 -10.88
CA ASN A 86 -2.53 -1.86 -10.92
C ASN A 86 -2.07 -1.33 -9.56
N PRO A 87 -1.51 -2.19 -8.68
CA PRO A 87 -1.00 -1.74 -7.40
C PRO A 87 0.17 -0.77 -7.53
N GLY A 88 0.95 -0.84 -8.62
CA GLY A 88 2.02 0.09 -8.94
C GLY A 88 1.54 1.41 -9.57
N TYR A 89 0.24 1.65 -9.69
CA TYR A 89 -0.28 2.89 -10.26
C TYR A 89 0.13 4.10 -9.43
N ALA A 90 0.87 5.01 -10.07
CA ALA A 90 1.25 6.30 -9.52
C ALA A 90 0.79 7.41 -10.46
N MET A 91 0.38 8.55 -9.89
CA MET A 91 -0.02 9.73 -10.68
C MET A 91 1.16 10.41 -11.39
N THR A 92 2.40 10.05 -11.04
CA THR A 92 3.62 10.60 -11.63
C THR A 92 4.15 9.68 -12.73
N SER A 93 4.78 10.28 -13.75
CA SER A 93 5.23 9.59 -14.97
C SER A 93 6.48 8.71 -14.78
N SER A 94 6.61 8.01 -13.65
CA SER A 94 7.73 7.08 -13.46
C SER A 94 7.43 5.75 -14.15
N SER A 95 8.12 5.51 -15.27
CA SER A 95 8.09 4.28 -16.08
C SER A 95 8.66 3.03 -15.39
N TRP A 96 8.77 3.05 -14.06
CA TRP A 96 9.54 2.11 -13.25
C TRP A 96 8.65 1.20 -12.40
N ALA A 97 7.43 0.93 -12.84
CA ALA A 97 6.54 0.03 -12.11
C ALA A 97 7.13 -1.40 -12.09
N ASP A 98 7.02 -2.04 -10.92
CA ASP A 98 7.30 -3.46 -10.76
C ASP A 98 6.30 -4.29 -11.57
N LYS A 99 6.66 -5.54 -11.84
CA LYS A 99 5.77 -6.50 -12.47
C LYS A 99 5.08 -7.33 -11.39
N TYR A 100 3.76 -7.47 -11.50
CA TYR A 100 2.93 -8.24 -10.59
C TYR A 100 2.33 -9.44 -11.33
N GLU A 101 2.39 -10.60 -10.71
CA GLU A 101 1.78 -11.84 -11.20
C GLU A 101 0.98 -12.47 -10.07
N TYR A 102 -0.24 -12.93 -10.37
CA TYR A 102 -1.17 -13.44 -9.37
C TYR A 102 -1.61 -14.86 -9.68
N ILE A 103 -1.81 -15.65 -8.62
CA ILE A 103 -2.62 -16.85 -8.65
C ILE A 103 -3.92 -16.50 -7.93
N TYR A 104 -5.05 -16.58 -8.63
CA TYR A 104 -6.37 -16.31 -8.08
C TYR A 104 -6.96 -17.55 -7.41
N TYR A 105 -7.88 -17.33 -6.47
CA TYR A 105 -8.67 -18.41 -5.92
C TYR A 105 -9.57 -19.03 -6.99
N ASP A 106 -9.58 -20.35 -7.07
CA ASP A 106 -10.41 -21.15 -7.99
C ASP A 106 -11.72 -21.66 -7.34
N ASP A 107 -11.88 -21.42 -6.03
CA ASP A 107 -13.01 -21.88 -5.24
C ASP A 107 -13.59 -20.77 -4.34
N ILE A 108 -14.93 -20.74 -4.24
CA ILE A 108 -15.68 -19.72 -3.49
C ILE A 108 -15.48 -19.83 -1.97
N GLU A 109 -15.19 -21.01 -1.42
CA GLU A 109 -14.93 -21.17 0.02
C GLU A 109 -13.55 -20.62 0.39
N LEU A 110 -12.56 -20.70 -0.50
CA LEU A 110 -11.27 -20.01 -0.33
C LEU A 110 -11.45 -18.49 -0.33
N GLN A 111 -12.24 -17.96 -1.28
CA GLN A 111 -12.58 -16.53 -1.34
C GLN A 111 -13.28 -16.05 -0.05
N LYS A 112 -14.27 -16.81 0.45
CA LYS A 112 -14.97 -16.51 1.71
C LYS A 112 -14.00 -16.53 2.90
N SER A 113 -13.13 -17.54 2.98
CA SER A 113 -12.12 -17.67 4.04
C SER A 113 -11.17 -16.47 4.07
N ALA A 114 -10.64 -16.06 2.91
CA ALA A 114 -9.77 -14.89 2.80
C ALA A 114 -10.49 -13.60 3.18
N ALA A 115 -11.73 -13.41 2.72
CA ALA A 115 -12.55 -12.24 3.04
C ALA A 115 -12.86 -12.16 4.55
N ASP A 116 -13.22 -13.28 5.18
CA ASP A 116 -13.49 -13.33 6.61
C ASP A 116 -12.23 -13.10 7.44
N PHE A 117 -11.09 -13.66 7.04
CA PHE A 117 -9.80 -13.39 7.67
C PHE A 117 -9.45 -11.91 7.64
N VAL A 118 -9.52 -11.25 6.47
CA VAL A 118 -9.25 -9.81 6.38
C VAL A 118 -10.24 -9.01 7.21
N LYS A 119 -11.53 -9.35 7.17
CA LYS A 119 -12.56 -8.65 7.95
C LYS A 119 -12.34 -8.77 9.46
N ASN A 120 -12.01 -9.96 9.95
CA ASN A 120 -12.02 -10.29 11.37
C ASN A 120 -10.65 -10.14 12.03
N GLU A 121 -9.56 -10.47 11.33
CA GLU A 121 -8.20 -10.49 11.89
C GLU A 121 -7.41 -9.23 11.52
N ILE A 122 -7.73 -8.56 10.40
CA ILE A 122 -7.02 -7.35 9.96
C ILE A 122 -7.83 -6.10 10.29
N LEU A 123 -9.02 -5.94 9.70
CA LEU A 123 -9.79 -4.70 9.78
C LEU A 123 -10.28 -4.39 11.20
N THR A 124 -10.47 -5.39 12.07
CA THR A 124 -10.85 -5.14 13.48
C THR A 124 -9.75 -4.52 14.33
N LYS A 125 -8.49 -4.58 13.87
CA LYS A 125 -7.29 -4.16 14.60
C LYS A 125 -6.78 -2.79 14.18
N ILE A 126 -7.41 -2.15 13.20
CA ILE A 126 -7.03 -0.83 12.70
C ILE A 126 -8.26 0.08 12.56
N PRO A 127 -8.10 1.41 12.64
CA PRO A 127 -9.20 2.35 12.45
C PRO A 127 -9.66 2.40 10.98
N LYS A 128 -10.94 2.74 10.75
CA LYS A 128 -11.53 2.84 9.41
C LYS A 128 -10.82 3.83 8.50
N GLU A 129 -10.26 4.89 9.06
CA GLU A 129 -9.49 5.91 8.33
C GLU A 129 -8.22 5.34 7.68
N MET A 130 -7.71 4.21 8.20
CA MET A 130 -6.55 3.50 7.65
C MET A 130 -6.93 2.39 6.68
N TYR A 131 -8.22 2.09 6.51
CA TYR A 131 -8.64 1.08 5.54
C TYR A 131 -8.19 1.50 4.13
N PRO A 132 -7.62 0.58 3.35
CA PRO A 132 -7.43 0.79 1.92
C PRO A 132 -8.76 1.03 1.22
N PHE A 133 -8.73 1.69 0.05
CA PHE A 133 -9.93 1.91 -0.75
C PHE A 133 -10.55 0.59 -1.24
N SER A 134 -9.70 -0.34 -1.69
CA SER A 134 -10.08 -1.70 -2.05
C SER A 134 -9.02 -2.70 -1.62
N PHE A 135 -9.43 -3.96 -1.53
CA PHE A 135 -8.54 -5.11 -1.46
C PHE A 135 -8.67 -5.98 -2.71
N LEU A 136 -7.54 -6.36 -3.29
CA LEU A 136 -7.43 -7.51 -4.17
C LEU A 136 -6.92 -8.69 -3.34
N LEU A 137 -7.76 -9.70 -3.13
CA LEU A 137 -7.39 -10.92 -2.43
C LEU A 137 -7.03 -12.02 -3.43
N THR A 138 -5.83 -12.55 -3.32
CA THR A 138 -5.32 -13.62 -4.21
C THR A 138 -4.79 -14.78 -3.38
N ASP A 139 -4.65 -15.95 -3.99
CA ASP A 139 -3.95 -17.07 -3.35
C ASP A 139 -2.47 -16.69 -3.18
N SER A 140 -1.83 -16.31 -4.29
CA SER A 140 -0.41 -15.95 -4.31
C SER A 140 -0.20 -14.68 -5.12
N MET A 141 0.82 -13.91 -4.74
CA MET A 141 1.32 -12.77 -5.52
C MET A 141 2.84 -12.88 -5.64
N PHE A 142 3.34 -12.69 -6.86
CA PHE A 142 4.76 -12.60 -7.17
C PHE A 142 5.08 -11.20 -7.68
N VAL A 143 6.15 -10.62 -7.14
CA VAL A 143 6.61 -9.28 -7.53
C VAL A 143 8.02 -9.39 -8.09
N SER A 144 8.20 -8.92 -9.32
CA SER A 144 9.53 -8.72 -9.90
C SER A 144 9.87 -7.24 -9.89
N LYS A 145 10.93 -6.87 -9.16
CA LYS A 145 11.34 -5.48 -9.01
C LYS A 145 11.96 -4.94 -10.28
N ASN A 146 11.54 -3.75 -10.70
CA ASN A 146 12.12 -3.07 -11.84
C ASN A 146 13.41 -2.35 -11.45
N ASN A 147 14.52 -2.84 -11.96
CA ASN A 147 15.84 -2.25 -11.81
C ASN A 147 16.32 -1.73 -13.16
N TYR A 148 16.05 -0.44 -13.43
CA TYR A 148 16.46 0.24 -14.66
C TYR A 148 16.00 -0.46 -15.95
N GLY A 149 14.76 -0.96 -15.97
CA GLY A 149 14.14 -1.61 -17.12
C GLY A 149 14.41 -3.12 -17.21
N MET A 150 15.13 -3.68 -16.24
CA MET A 150 15.26 -5.13 -16.06
C MET A 150 14.45 -5.56 -14.84
N PHE A 151 13.77 -6.69 -14.95
CA PHE A 151 13.03 -7.26 -13.83
C PHE A 151 13.90 -8.25 -13.07
N SER A 152 13.86 -8.21 -11.73
CA SER A 152 14.42 -9.27 -10.89
C SER A 152 13.68 -10.59 -11.10
N GLU A 153 14.23 -11.67 -10.55
CA GLU A 153 13.45 -12.90 -10.37
C GLU A 153 12.18 -12.58 -9.54
N PRO A 154 11.04 -13.24 -9.83
CA PRO A 154 9.81 -13.04 -9.07
C PRO A 154 9.95 -13.49 -7.61
N GLU A 155 9.59 -12.62 -6.68
CA GLU A 155 9.59 -12.90 -5.24
C GLU A 155 8.16 -13.07 -4.73
N LEU A 156 7.90 -14.17 -4.00
CA LEU A 156 6.62 -14.37 -3.33
C LEU A 156 6.41 -13.26 -2.29
N THR A 157 5.31 -12.53 -2.42
CA THR A 157 5.00 -11.35 -1.62
C THR A 157 3.55 -11.39 -1.17
N ASN A 158 3.30 -11.20 0.12
CA ASN A 158 1.94 -11.33 0.66
C ASN A 158 1.17 -10.00 0.71
N PHE A 159 1.85 -8.87 0.51
CA PHE A 159 1.26 -7.54 0.61
C PHE A 159 1.86 -6.55 -0.40
N TYR A 160 1.01 -5.73 -1.00
CA TYR A 160 1.43 -4.52 -1.71
C TYR A 160 0.35 -3.44 -1.58
N SER A 161 0.73 -2.17 -1.43
CA SER A 161 -0.21 -1.05 -1.34
C SER A 161 0.01 -0.03 -2.45
N GLY A 162 -1.07 0.45 -3.05
CA GLY A 162 -1.07 1.47 -4.10
C GLY A 162 -2.25 2.43 -3.99
N LEU A 163 -2.35 3.36 -4.95
CA LEU A 163 -3.43 4.36 -4.95
C LEU A 163 -4.82 3.75 -5.18
N GLN A 164 -4.90 2.65 -5.93
CA GLN A 164 -6.17 1.97 -6.20
C GLN A 164 -6.62 1.07 -5.04
N GLY A 165 -5.74 0.74 -4.08
CA GLY A 165 -6.03 -0.19 -2.99
C GLY A 165 -4.81 -0.98 -2.56
N ALA A 166 -5.03 -2.08 -1.84
CA ALA A 166 -3.98 -3.01 -1.44
C ALA A 166 -4.23 -4.42 -2.01
N VAL A 167 -3.15 -5.14 -2.31
CA VAL A 167 -3.18 -6.57 -2.62
C VAL A 167 -2.78 -7.34 -1.38
N LEU A 168 -3.58 -8.31 -0.97
CA LEU A 168 -3.23 -9.28 0.05
C LEU A 168 -3.26 -10.68 -0.56
N ALA A 169 -2.17 -11.43 -0.39
CA ALA A 169 -2.07 -12.82 -0.81
C ALA A 169 -1.88 -13.73 0.42
N PRO A 170 -2.96 -14.02 1.18
CA PRO A 170 -2.85 -14.85 2.38
C PRO A 170 -2.76 -16.36 2.07
N GLY A 171 -2.90 -16.79 0.82
CA GLY A 171 -2.89 -18.20 0.42
C GLY A 171 -4.15 -18.96 0.87
N ASP A 172 -4.02 -20.28 0.91
CA ASP A 172 -5.03 -21.16 1.50
C ASP A 172 -4.92 -21.18 3.03
N LEU A 173 -5.83 -20.49 3.70
CA LEU A 173 -5.87 -20.41 5.16
C LEU A 173 -6.26 -21.75 5.81
N PHE A 174 -6.90 -22.68 5.10
CA PHE A 174 -7.31 -23.97 5.66
C PHE A 174 -6.13 -24.91 5.92
N VAL A 175 -4.98 -24.70 5.26
CA VAL A 175 -3.76 -25.47 5.53
C VAL A 175 -2.94 -24.89 6.69
N LEU A 176 -3.26 -23.69 7.15
CA LEU A 176 -2.57 -23.03 8.26
C LEU A 176 -3.25 -23.37 9.60
N SER A 177 -2.44 -23.60 10.62
CA SER A 177 -2.91 -23.64 12.01
C SER A 177 -3.35 -22.26 12.49
N GLU A 178 -4.13 -22.22 13.57
CA GLU A 178 -4.56 -20.96 14.20
C GLU A 178 -3.38 -20.04 14.54
N ASN A 179 -2.25 -20.63 14.99
CA ASN A 179 -1.05 -19.85 15.30
C ASN A 179 -0.38 -19.29 14.04
N GLU A 180 -0.30 -20.08 12.96
CA GLU A 180 0.24 -19.61 11.68
C GLU A 180 -0.62 -18.50 11.07
N GLN A 181 -1.95 -18.60 11.20
CA GLN A 181 -2.86 -17.52 10.78
C GLN A 181 -2.64 -16.23 11.59
N LYS A 182 -2.42 -16.32 12.91
CA LYS A 182 -2.10 -15.15 13.74
C LYS A 182 -0.77 -14.50 13.36
N VAL A 183 0.26 -15.32 13.11
CA VAL A 183 1.57 -14.81 12.63
C VAL A 183 1.42 -14.12 11.27
N LEU A 184 0.64 -14.72 10.35
CA LEU A 184 0.34 -14.10 9.06
C LEU A 184 -0.44 -12.79 9.24
N ALA A 185 -1.45 -12.76 10.12
CA ALA A 185 -2.23 -11.56 10.40
C ALA A 185 -1.36 -10.43 10.95
N SER A 186 -0.49 -10.72 11.93
CA SER A 186 0.45 -9.75 12.48
C SER A 186 1.39 -9.19 11.40
N SER A 187 1.92 -10.07 10.55
CA SER A 187 2.78 -9.68 9.42
C SER A 187 2.07 -8.76 8.42
N LEU A 188 0.82 -9.08 8.04
CA LEU A 188 0.03 -8.25 7.13
C LEU A 188 -0.40 -6.93 7.76
N LEU A 189 -0.78 -6.93 9.04
CA LEU A 189 -1.13 -5.73 9.80
C LEU A 189 0.04 -4.75 9.84
N LYS A 190 1.24 -5.24 10.14
CA LYS A 190 2.48 -4.48 10.12
C LYS A 190 2.69 -3.78 8.77
N GLU A 191 2.59 -4.51 7.67
CA GLU A 191 2.76 -3.95 6.32
C GLU A 191 1.69 -2.88 5.99
N ILE A 192 0.43 -3.12 6.37
CA ILE A 192 -0.65 -2.14 6.22
C ILE A 192 -0.37 -0.89 7.05
N ILE A 193 0.03 -1.03 8.30
CA ILE A 193 0.32 0.10 9.19
C ILE A 193 1.49 0.90 8.61
N ILE A 194 2.57 0.24 8.16
CA ILE A 194 3.70 0.92 7.50
C ILE A 194 3.23 1.71 6.27
N ALA A 195 2.34 1.14 5.45
CA ALA A 195 1.80 1.81 4.27
C ALA A 195 0.86 2.98 4.59
N GLN A 196 0.30 3.02 5.80
CA GLN A 196 -0.74 3.97 6.20
C GLN A 196 -0.31 4.91 7.35
N VAL A 197 0.88 4.74 7.92
CA VAL A 197 1.33 5.47 9.13
C VAL A 197 1.38 6.98 8.91
N ASP A 198 1.63 7.43 7.68
CA ASP A 198 1.65 8.83 7.29
C ASP A 198 0.28 9.53 7.44
N LYS A 199 -0.81 8.76 7.57
CA LYS A 199 -2.13 9.31 7.93
C LYS A 199 -2.17 9.81 9.37
N ILE A 200 -1.29 9.32 10.24
CA ILE A 200 -1.10 9.88 11.58
C ILE A 200 -0.24 11.14 11.45
N PRO A 201 -0.70 12.31 11.94
CA PRO A 201 0.09 13.54 11.90
C PRO A 201 1.45 13.36 12.59
N ALA A 202 2.53 13.73 11.91
CA ALA A 202 3.90 13.61 12.42
C ALA A 202 4.12 14.25 13.80
N ALA A 203 3.38 15.31 14.13
CA ALA A 203 3.38 15.95 15.45
C ALA A 203 3.06 14.99 16.62
N LYS A 204 2.33 13.90 16.36
CA LYS A 204 2.03 12.88 17.36
C LYS A 204 3.25 12.05 17.76
N PHE A 205 4.23 11.95 16.87
CA PHE A 205 5.47 11.21 17.10
C PHE A 205 6.63 12.10 17.58
N GLU A 206 6.40 13.39 17.88
CA GLU A 206 7.45 14.31 18.34
C GLU A 206 8.25 13.76 19.53
N LYS A 207 7.56 13.15 20.50
CA LYS A 207 8.22 12.55 21.67
C LYS A 207 9.06 11.34 21.29
N PHE A 208 8.54 10.46 20.42
CA PHE A 208 9.28 9.32 19.87
C PHE A 208 10.57 9.78 19.17
N TYR A 209 10.48 10.78 18.30
CA TYR A 209 11.63 11.33 17.57
C TYR A 209 12.65 12.04 18.48
N SER A 210 12.18 12.65 19.58
CA SER A 210 13.07 13.42 20.47
C SER A 210 14.21 12.62 21.08
N TYR A 211 14.06 11.30 21.21
CA TYR A 211 15.06 10.42 21.81
C TYR A 211 16.31 10.23 20.95
N SER A 212 16.17 10.25 19.62
CA SER A 212 17.28 9.97 18.68
C SER A 212 17.54 11.13 17.71
N ASN A 213 16.92 12.30 17.94
CA ASN A 213 16.92 13.45 17.03
C ASN A 213 18.32 13.91 16.60
N GLU A 214 19.30 13.87 17.49
CA GLU A 214 20.69 14.27 17.19
C GLU A 214 21.40 13.30 16.24
N TYR A 215 20.87 12.09 16.08
CA TYR A 215 21.43 11.02 15.27
C TYR A 215 20.68 10.81 13.96
N TYR A 216 19.67 11.63 13.66
CA TYR A 216 18.97 11.52 12.40
C TYR A 216 19.73 12.16 11.24
N ASP A 217 19.67 11.51 10.07
CA ASP A 217 20.23 11.98 8.79
C ASP A 217 21.72 12.37 8.83
N ILE A 218 22.47 11.89 9.84
CA ILE A 218 23.93 11.98 9.90
C ILE A 218 24.56 10.71 9.32
N PHE A 219 25.85 10.79 8.98
CA PHE A 219 26.60 9.62 8.56
C PHE A 219 26.64 8.55 9.67
N SER A 220 26.43 7.29 9.30
CA SER A 220 26.32 6.16 10.24
C SER A 220 27.53 5.98 11.16
N TRP A 221 28.74 6.31 10.69
CA TRP A 221 29.97 6.26 11.51
C TRP A 221 30.06 7.36 12.58
N ASN A 222 29.16 8.35 12.58
CA ASN A 222 29.03 9.35 13.64
C ASN A 222 28.02 8.94 14.73
N ILE A 223 27.34 7.81 14.55
CA ILE A 223 26.36 7.31 15.52
C ILE A 223 27.08 6.40 16.52
N PRO A 224 26.87 6.57 17.84
CA PRO A 224 27.44 5.69 18.84
C PRO A 224 27.05 4.22 18.65
N GLU A 225 28.05 3.33 18.73
CA GLU A 225 27.82 1.89 18.81
C GLU A 225 27.79 1.42 20.29
N PRO A 226 26.90 0.48 20.64
CA PRO A 226 25.88 -0.14 19.79
C PRO A 226 24.73 0.85 19.49
N TYR A 227 24.17 0.87 18.28
CA TYR A 227 23.11 1.82 17.90
C TYR A 227 21.86 1.85 18.83
N PRO A 228 21.44 0.72 19.44
CA PRO A 228 20.42 0.74 20.48
C PRO A 228 20.74 1.63 21.68
N SER A 229 22.03 1.92 21.97
CA SER A 229 22.43 2.87 23.02
C SER A 229 21.91 4.29 22.81
N VAL A 230 21.53 4.63 21.58
CA VAL A 230 20.91 5.91 21.20
C VAL A 230 19.50 5.75 20.67
N GLY A 231 18.85 4.61 20.94
CA GLY A 231 17.46 4.36 20.58
C GLY A 231 17.21 4.04 19.11
N LEU A 232 18.24 3.69 18.33
CA LEU A 232 18.07 3.34 16.91
C LEU A 232 18.11 1.82 16.71
N LEU A 233 17.25 1.32 15.82
CA LEU A 233 17.15 -0.08 15.43
C LEU A 233 17.64 -0.27 13.98
N MET A 234 18.21 -1.43 13.67
CA MET A 234 18.83 -1.71 12.36
C MET A 234 17.96 -2.56 11.42
N THR A 235 16.68 -2.74 11.72
CA THR A 235 15.81 -3.70 11.02
C THR A 235 15.68 -3.41 9.50
N TYR A 236 15.89 -2.16 9.07
CA TYR A 236 15.82 -1.74 7.65
C TYR A 236 17.19 -1.52 6.97
N VAL A 237 18.32 -1.95 7.56
CA VAL A 237 19.64 -1.76 6.92
C VAL A 237 19.82 -2.76 5.76
N TYR A 238 19.59 -2.30 4.53
CA TYR A 238 20.07 -2.99 3.32
C TYR A 238 21.34 -2.29 2.81
N ALA A 239 22.35 -3.08 2.46
CA ALA A 239 23.73 -2.65 2.22
C ALA A 239 23.88 -1.35 1.36
N TRP A 240 24.92 -0.56 1.71
CA TRP A 240 25.39 0.64 1.00
C TRP A 240 24.35 1.77 0.83
N GLY A 241 24.26 2.62 1.86
CA GLY A 241 23.82 4.02 1.68
C GLY A 241 22.34 4.31 1.96
N ILE A 242 21.54 3.33 2.38
CA ILE A 242 20.21 3.61 2.96
C ILE A 242 20.41 4.07 4.41
N PRO A 243 20.03 5.30 4.77
CA PRO A 243 20.15 5.79 6.15
C PRO A 243 19.08 5.11 7.01
N PHE A 244 19.46 4.08 7.77
CA PHE A 244 18.56 3.47 8.76
C PHE A 244 18.12 4.46 9.86
N ASN A 245 18.89 5.54 9.99
CA ASN A 245 18.72 6.60 10.95
C ASN A 245 17.97 7.81 10.38
N SER A 246 17.17 7.69 9.31
CA SER A 246 16.19 8.75 9.07
C SER A 246 15.03 8.61 10.07
N ALA A 247 14.33 9.71 10.36
CA ALA A 247 13.15 9.65 11.24
C ALA A 247 12.08 8.67 10.70
N GLU A 248 11.92 8.61 9.37
CA GLU A 248 11.01 7.68 8.70
C GLU A 248 11.40 6.21 8.90
N TYR A 249 12.67 5.87 8.65
CA TYR A 249 13.15 4.50 8.79
C TYR A 249 13.20 4.03 10.24
N ASP A 250 13.51 4.93 11.17
CA ASP A 250 13.46 4.66 12.59
C ASP A 250 12.03 4.34 13.05
N LEU A 251 11.03 5.14 12.64
CA LEU A 251 9.62 4.81 12.93
C LEU A 251 9.23 3.44 12.36
N LYS A 252 9.57 3.17 11.09
CA LYS A 252 9.28 1.88 10.45
C LYS A 252 9.97 0.71 11.15
N ALA A 253 11.21 0.87 11.62
CA ALA A 253 11.94 -0.16 12.35
C ALA A 253 11.26 -0.52 13.67
N TYR A 254 10.77 0.46 14.42
CA TYR A 254 10.02 0.16 15.65
C TYR A 254 8.66 -0.48 15.37
N ILE A 255 7.95 -0.07 14.31
CA ILE A 255 6.70 -0.75 13.89
C ILE A 255 6.99 -2.19 13.51
N GLU A 256 8.07 -2.46 12.79
CA GLU A 256 8.49 -3.81 12.43
C GLU A 256 8.66 -4.70 13.67
N GLU A 257 9.46 -4.25 14.64
CA GLU A 257 9.69 -5.02 15.87
C GLU A 257 8.40 -5.20 16.70
N ALA A 258 7.52 -4.20 16.74
CA ALA A 258 6.28 -4.25 17.50
C ALA A 258 5.31 -5.36 17.03
N PHE A 259 5.40 -5.75 15.76
CA PHE A 259 4.58 -6.83 15.18
C PHE A 259 5.37 -8.13 14.94
N ALA A 260 6.70 -8.10 15.05
CA ALA A 260 7.56 -9.26 14.89
C ALA A 260 7.76 -10.08 16.18
N MET A 261 7.64 -9.46 17.34
CA MET A 261 7.82 -10.13 18.64
C MET A 261 6.86 -9.59 19.70
N SER A 262 6.72 -10.32 20.80
CA SER A 262 5.93 -9.87 21.96
C SER A 262 6.60 -8.72 22.71
N GLU A 263 5.82 -7.99 23.52
CA GLU A 263 6.35 -6.95 24.40
C GLU A 263 7.42 -7.50 25.37
N GLU A 264 7.20 -8.69 25.92
CA GLU A 264 8.15 -9.35 26.83
C GLU A 264 9.49 -9.67 26.13
N GLU A 265 9.43 -10.19 24.90
CA GLU A 265 10.62 -10.45 24.09
C GLU A 265 11.36 -9.17 23.76
N PHE A 266 10.66 -8.10 23.35
CA PHE A 266 11.28 -6.80 23.08
C PHE A 266 11.97 -6.25 24.33
N ARG A 267 11.29 -6.23 25.47
CA ARG A 267 11.88 -5.76 26.75
C ARG A 267 13.08 -6.57 27.18
N THR A 268 13.07 -7.87 26.91
CA THR A 268 14.20 -8.77 27.21
C THR A 268 15.38 -8.49 26.28
N ASN A 269 15.14 -8.36 24.97
CA ASN A 269 16.17 -8.12 23.97
C ASN A 269 16.85 -6.75 24.14
N TYR A 270 16.10 -5.74 24.58
CA TYR A 270 16.58 -4.37 24.73
C TYR A 270 16.74 -3.94 26.20
N ALA A 271 16.88 -4.89 27.13
CA ALA A 271 16.95 -4.61 28.57
C ALA A 271 18.12 -3.67 28.97
N GLU A 272 19.23 -3.70 28.22
CA GLU A 272 20.40 -2.83 28.42
C GLU A 272 20.26 -1.45 27.75
N TYR A 273 19.18 -1.22 27.00
CA TYR A 273 18.94 -0.03 26.20
C TYR A 273 17.62 0.67 26.57
N PRO A 274 17.56 1.37 27.71
CA PRO A 274 16.33 2.03 28.18
C PRO A 274 15.67 2.96 27.16
N ILE A 275 16.48 3.64 26.32
CA ILE A 275 15.96 4.53 25.27
C ILE A 275 15.10 3.74 24.26
N CYS A 276 15.52 2.52 23.89
CA CYS A 276 14.70 1.68 23.01
C CYS A 276 13.37 1.30 23.64
N ILE A 277 13.37 0.99 24.94
CA ILE A 277 12.15 0.65 25.67
C ILE A 277 11.21 1.87 25.71
N GLU A 278 11.72 3.04 26.10
CA GLU A 278 10.93 4.28 26.17
C GLU A 278 10.39 4.70 24.80
N LYS A 279 11.16 4.51 23.73
CA LYS A 279 10.69 4.76 22.35
C LYS A 279 9.59 3.81 21.94
N MET A 280 9.73 2.51 22.22
CA MET A 280 8.67 1.55 21.91
C MET A 280 7.38 1.90 22.66
N GLU A 281 7.47 2.24 23.95
CA GLU A 281 6.31 2.65 24.75
C GLU A 281 5.59 3.89 24.17
N GLU A 282 6.34 4.89 23.72
CA GLU A 282 5.75 6.07 23.08
C GLU A 282 5.15 5.75 21.69
N LEU A 283 5.75 4.85 20.91
CA LEU A 283 5.16 4.36 19.66
C LEU A 283 3.81 3.70 19.93
N ILE A 284 3.79 2.68 20.81
CA ILE A 284 2.58 1.91 21.12
C ILE A 284 1.46 2.82 21.60
N LYS A 285 1.76 3.75 22.51
CA LYS A 285 0.80 4.74 22.98
C LYS A 285 0.20 5.59 21.85
N VAL A 286 1.00 5.98 20.86
CA VAL A 286 0.48 6.71 19.69
C VAL A 286 -0.42 5.79 18.86
N LEU A 287 0.03 4.58 18.51
CA LEU A 287 -0.75 3.63 17.71
C LEU A 287 -2.10 3.30 18.37
N GLU A 288 -2.09 2.95 19.66
CA GLU A 288 -3.30 2.66 20.45
C GLU A 288 -4.24 3.87 20.53
N SER A 289 -3.71 5.09 20.61
CA SER A 289 -4.54 6.30 20.63
C SER A 289 -5.31 6.54 19.33
N TYR A 290 -4.89 5.90 18.24
CA TYR A 290 -5.58 5.85 16.95
C TYR A 290 -6.41 4.58 16.75
N GLY A 291 -6.54 3.73 17.76
CA GLY A 291 -7.31 2.49 17.70
C GLY A 291 -6.60 1.36 16.96
N ILE A 292 -5.28 1.43 16.82
CA ILE A 292 -4.46 0.32 16.33
C ILE A 292 -4.16 -0.60 17.51
N VAL A 293 -4.41 -1.90 17.31
CA VAL A 293 -4.14 -2.93 18.31
C VAL A 293 -2.77 -3.54 18.05
N VAL A 294 -1.94 -3.64 19.09
CA VAL A 294 -0.58 -4.20 19.03
C VAL A 294 -0.41 -5.22 20.16
N TYR A 295 0.40 -6.26 19.94
CA TYR A 295 0.67 -7.35 20.89
C TYR A 295 -0.53 -8.26 21.26
N GLU A 296 -1.46 -8.50 20.32
CA GLU A 296 -2.56 -9.47 20.46
C GLU A 296 -2.40 -10.73 19.61
#